data_AF-A0A9E6EQA3-F1
#
_entry.id   AF-A0A9E6EQA3-F1
#
_cell.length_a   1.000
_cell.length_b   1.000
_cell.length_c   1.000
_cell.angle_alpha   90.00
_cell.angle_beta   90.00
_cell.angle_gamma   90.00
#
_symmetry.space_group_name_H-M   'P 1'
#
loop_
_entity.id
_entity.type
_entity.pdbx_description
1 polymer ?
#
loop_
_entity_poly.entity_id
_entity_poly.type
_entity_poly.pdbx_seq_one_letter_code
_entity_poly.pdbx_strand_id
1 'polypeptide(L)'
;MHLLSLILPMALLGAPAANLEREVLCMGTRLGIHLKGPGATEAGGRILREMDRIERACSTWDPGTPWSRLNGANGAPVDLDAEWLELLGRAQAWSRRTGGAFDPVMGRLMAAWGTRSGGRVPSPGELERARRASGSALLVLEPGSARLLDPEAAVEE
;
A
#
# COMPACT_ATOMS: atom_id res chain seq x y z
N MET A 1 11.39 7.66 74.10
CA MET A 1 10.55 8.49 73.22
C MET A 1 11.45 9.19 72.22
N HIS A 2 11.35 8.82 70.94
CA HIS A 2 11.30 9.68 69.75
C HIS A 2 11.71 8.87 68.52
N LEU A 3 10.64 8.40 67.86
CA LEU A 3 10.45 7.80 66.54
C LEU A 3 11.66 7.60 65.60
N LEU A 4 11.98 6.32 65.35
CA LEU A 4 12.44 5.87 64.02
C LEU A 4 11.28 6.05 63.03
N SER A 5 11.37 7.01 62.11
CA SER A 5 10.48 7.08 60.96
C SER A 5 11.15 6.38 59.77
N LEU A 6 10.60 5.22 59.40
CA LEU A 6 10.95 4.45 58.23
C LEU A 6 10.76 5.31 56.97
N ILE A 7 11.84 5.58 56.23
CA ILE A 7 11.73 6.02 54.84
C ILE A 7 11.29 4.80 54.05
N LEU A 8 10.00 4.74 53.75
CA LEU A 8 9.41 3.74 52.87
C LEU A 8 10.10 3.86 51.50
N PRO A 9 10.76 2.83 50.95
CA PRO A 9 11.25 2.90 49.58
C PRO A 9 10.02 3.02 48.70
N MET A 10 9.95 4.14 47.98
CA MET A 10 9.02 4.36 46.89
C MET A 10 9.30 3.27 45.86
N ALA A 11 8.66 2.12 46.03
CA ALA A 11 8.68 1.04 45.07
C ALA A 11 8.25 1.66 43.74
N LEU A 12 9.12 1.52 42.74
CA LEU A 12 8.77 1.64 41.33
C LEU A 12 7.46 0.85 41.13
N LEU A 13 6.31 1.52 41.21
CA LEU A 13 5.16 1.07 40.46
C LEU A 13 5.61 1.23 39.02
N GLY A 14 6.01 0.11 38.40
CA GLY A 14 6.29 0.06 36.98
C GLY A 14 5.17 0.81 36.28
N ALA A 15 5.52 1.85 35.53
CA ALA A 15 4.53 2.63 34.79
C ALA A 15 3.60 1.63 34.09
N PRO A 16 2.27 1.75 34.23
CA PRO A 16 1.36 0.81 33.60
C PRO A 16 1.78 0.71 32.14
N ALA A 17 1.98 -0.52 31.65
CA ALA A 17 2.34 -0.77 30.26
C ALA A 17 1.46 0.12 29.40
N ALA A 18 2.09 1.08 28.71
CA ALA A 18 1.33 2.04 27.94
C ALA A 18 0.52 1.25 26.91
N ASN A 19 -0.80 1.39 26.97
CA ASN A 19 -1.69 0.81 25.98
C ASN A 19 -2.00 1.91 24.98
N LEU A 20 -1.81 1.63 23.70
CA LEU A 20 -2.29 2.47 22.62
C LEU A 20 -3.38 1.72 21.90
N GLU A 21 -4.57 2.30 21.88
CA GLU A 21 -5.64 1.93 20.96
C GLU A 21 -5.93 3.14 20.09
N ARG A 22 -5.81 2.97 18.79
CA ARG A 22 -6.03 4.04 17.83
C ARG A 22 -6.71 3.50 16.58
N GLU A 23 -7.62 4.29 16.06
CA GLU A 23 -8.25 4.06 14.78
C GLU A 23 -8.03 5.27 13.88
N VAL A 24 -7.62 5.02 12.64
CA VAL A 24 -7.43 6.06 11.63
C VAL A 24 -7.97 5.61 10.28
N LEU A 25 -8.31 6.56 9.42
CA LEU A 25 -8.55 6.29 8.00
C LEU A 25 -7.22 6.34 7.24
N CYS A 26 -6.94 5.32 6.44
CA CYS A 26 -5.74 5.18 5.64
C CYS A 26 -6.00 4.20 4.48
N MET A 27 -5.44 4.44 3.28
CA MET A 27 -5.62 3.57 2.10
C MET A 27 -7.10 3.29 1.77
N GLY A 28 -7.96 4.32 1.92
CA GLY A 28 -9.39 4.20 1.69
C GLY A 28 -10.14 3.28 2.67
N THR A 29 -9.51 2.85 3.76
CA THR A 29 -10.08 1.93 4.75
C THR A 29 -9.77 2.36 6.19
N ARG A 30 -10.27 1.60 7.15
CA ARG A 30 -10.10 1.82 8.60
C ARG A 30 -8.96 0.97 9.13
N LEU A 31 -7.91 1.61 9.64
CA LEU A 31 -6.77 0.97 10.29
C LEU A 31 -6.91 1.04 11.81
N GLY A 32 -7.02 -0.12 12.45
CA GLY A 32 -6.98 -0.26 13.90
C GLY A 32 -5.57 -0.64 14.40
N ILE A 33 -5.06 0.09 15.37
CA ILE A 33 -3.74 -0.10 15.99
C ILE A 33 -3.95 -0.38 17.48
N HIS A 34 -3.59 -1.58 17.93
CA HIS A 34 -3.66 -2.01 19.33
C HIS A 34 -2.27 -2.45 19.79
N LEU A 35 -1.64 -1.66 20.65
CA LEU A 35 -0.30 -1.91 21.16
C LEU A 35 -0.32 -1.92 22.69
N LYS A 36 0.46 -2.81 23.29
CA LYS A 36 0.65 -2.89 24.74
C LYS A 36 2.14 -2.93 25.04
N GLY A 37 2.56 -2.21 26.07
CA GLY A 37 3.94 -2.24 26.56
C GLY A 37 4.64 -0.88 26.51
N PRO A 38 5.83 -0.78 27.11
CA PRO A 38 6.65 0.42 27.00
C PRO A 38 6.88 0.81 25.53
N GLY A 39 6.75 2.10 25.21
CA GLY A 39 6.96 2.60 23.84
C GLY A 39 5.79 2.46 22.87
N ALA A 40 4.62 1.97 23.32
CA ALA A 40 3.43 1.79 22.47
C ALA A 40 3.06 3.05 21.65
N THR A 41 3.12 4.23 22.26
CA THR A 41 2.83 5.51 21.58
C THR A 41 3.82 5.81 20.46
N GLU A 42 5.12 5.62 20.71
CA GLU A 42 6.17 5.85 19.71
C GLU A 42 6.06 4.88 18.54
N ALA A 43 5.87 3.58 18.84
CA ALA A 43 5.64 2.54 17.85
C ALA A 43 4.38 2.83 17.00
N GLY A 44 3.29 3.28 17.63
CA GLY A 44 2.09 3.72 16.91
C GLY A 44 2.38 4.87 15.95
N GLY A 45 3.18 5.86 16.37
CA GLY A 45 3.63 6.93 15.49
C GLY A 45 4.46 6.44 14.29
N ARG A 46 5.30 5.41 14.49
CA ARG A 46 6.08 4.79 13.40
C ARG A 46 5.19 4.06 12.41
N ILE A 47 4.19 3.31 12.89
CA ILE A 47 3.20 2.63 12.03
C ILE A 47 2.50 3.65 11.14
N LEU A 48 1.98 4.75 11.72
CA LEU A 48 1.27 5.76 10.95
C LEU A 48 2.14 6.42 9.87
N ARG A 49 3.41 6.71 10.19
CA ARG A 49 4.36 7.25 9.20
C ARG A 49 4.64 6.26 8.07
N GLU A 50 4.73 4.97 8.40
CA GLU A 50 4.97 3.94 7.40
C GLU A 50 3.76 3.75 6.48
N MET A 51 2.55 3.81 7.02
CA MET A 51 1.34 3.75 6.19
C MET A 51 1.22 4.95 5.25
N ASP A 52 1.53 6.17 5.71
CA ASP A 52 1.60 7.37 4.86
C ASP A 52 2.69 7.25 3.78
N ARG A 53 3.84 6.63 4.11
CA ARG A 53 4.92 6.38 3.14
C ARG A 53 4.46 5.42 2.02
N ILE A 54 3.77 4.33 2.38
CA ILE A 54 3.21 3.36 1.42
C ILE A 54 2.14 4.04 0.55
N GLU A 55 1.21 4.78 1.14
CA GLU A 55 0.17 5.52 0.40
C GLU A 55 0.80 6.45 -0.65
N ARG A 56 1.79 7.26 -0.26
CA ARG A 56 2.47 8.20 -1.16
C ARG A 56 3.25 7.53 -2.28
N ALA A 57 3.59 6.25 -2.13
CA ALA A 57 4.32 5.49 -3.13
C ALA A 57 3.39 4.75 -4.11
N CYS A 58 2.37 4.07 -3.58
CA CYS A 58 1.60 3.08 -4.31
C CYS A 58 0.18 3.54 -4.69
N SER A 59 -0.36 4.60 -4.04
CA SER A 59 -1.75 4.99 -4.22
C SER A 59 -2.05 5.36 -5.66
N THR A 60 -2.92 4.59 -6.29
CA THR A 60 -3.39 4.82 -7.66
C THR A 60 -4.60 5.75 -7.71
N TRP A 61 -4.99 6.29 -6.55
CA TRP A 61 -6.02 7.32 -6.39
C TRP A 61 -5.43 8.73 -6.34
N ASP A 62 -4.21 8.87 -5.84
CA ASP A 62 -3.50 10.15 -5.80
C ASP A 62 -2.63 10.29 -7.07
N PRO A 63 -2.88 11.29 -7.94
CA PRO A 63 -2.12 11.49 -9.17
C PRO A 63 -0.64 11.85 -8.94
N GLY A 64 -0.27 12.25 -7.72
CA GLY A 64 1.10 12.61 -7.35
C GLY A 64 2.01 11.41 -7.09
N THR A 65 1.48 10.20 -6.91
CA THR A 65 2.28 9.03 -6.51
C THR A 65 3.10 8.46 -7.66
N PRO A 66 4.23 7.79 -7.37
CA PRO A 66 5.00 7.05 -8.36
C PRO A 66 4.17 6.06 -9.20
N TRP A 67 3.23 5.33 -8.60
CA TRP A 67 2.40 4.35 -9.34
C TRP A 67 1.37 5.04 -10.25
N SER A 68 0.76 6.13 -9.82
CA SER A 68 -0.09 6.95 -10.70
C SER A 68 0.70 7.56 -11.85
N ARG A 69 1.94 8.00 -11.60
CA ARG A 69 2.85 8.47 -12.67
C ARG A 69 3.20 7.36 -13.65
N LEU A 70 3.48 6.15 -13.18
CA LEU A 70 3.69 4.97 -14.04
C LEU A 70 2.48 4.71 -14.94
N ASN A 71 1.27 4.73 -14.37
CA ASN A 71 0.02 4.55 -15.12
C ASN A 71 -0.25 5.67 -16.14
N GLY A 72 0.24 6.88 -15.89
CA GLY A 72 0.11 8.04 -16.78
C GLY A 72 1.28 8.24 -17.76
N ALA A 73 2.30 7.39 -17.73
CA ALA A 73 3.54 7.60 -18.47
C ALA A 73 3.44 7.34 -19.97
N ASN A 74 2.31 6.80 -20.46
CA ASN A 74 2.08 6.45 -21.87
C ASN A 74 3.22 5.61 -22.47
N GLY A 75 3.75 4.68 -21.67
CA GLY A 75 4.84 3.80 -22.04
C GLY A 75 6.25 4.39 -21.95
N ALA A 76 6.43 5.60 -21.41
CA ALA A 76 7.73 6.05 -20.94
C ALA A 76 8.14 5.30 -19.65
N PRO A 77 9.43 5.04 -19.42
CA PRO A 77 9.91 4.52 -18.14
C PRO A 77 9.73 5.57 -17.04
N VAL A 78 9.43 5.11 -15.83
CA VAL A 78 9.28 5.93 -14.62
C VAL A 78 10.22 5.41 -13.56
N ASP A 79 11.00 6.32 -12.98
CA ASP A 79 11.90 5.99 -11.87
C ASP A 79 11.11 5.54 -10.65
N LEU A 80 11.50 4.39 -10.09
CA LEU A 80 10.93 3.82 -8.88
C LEU A 80 12.05 3.34 -7.97
N ASP A 81 11.88 3.58 -6.66
CA ASP A 81 12.79 3.06 -5.66
C ASP A 81 12.84 1.52 -5.70
N ALA A 82 13.99 0.96 -5.33
CA ALA A 82 14.23 -0.48 -5.39
C ALA A 82 13.18 -1.31 -4.64
N GLU A 83 12.66 -0.81 -3.51
CA GLU A 83 11.61 -1.47 -2.73
C GLU A 83 10.32 -1.66 -3.55
N TRP A 84 9.90 -0.65 -4.31
CA TRP A 84 8.67 -0.70 -5.10
C TRP A 84 8.84 -1.58 -6.34
N LEU A 85 10.03 -1.58 -6.94
CA LEU A 85 10.39 -2.51 -8.00
C LEU A 85 10.37 -3.95 -7.49
N GLU A 86 10.90 -4.22 -6.30
CA GLU A 86 10.86 -5.54 -5.67
C GLU A 86 9.41 -5.96 -5.36
N LEU A 87 8.58 -5.06 -4.86
CA LEU A 87 7.15 -5.32 -4.61
C LEU A 87 6.43 -5.71 -5.92
N LEU A 88 6.59 -4.93 -6.98
CA LEU A 88 6.02 -5.23 -8.30
C LEU A 88 6.56 -6.55 -8.86
N GLY A 89 7.85 -6.83 -8.68
CA GLY A 89 8.47 -8.10 -9.08
C GLY A 89 7.88 -9.31 -8.35
N ARG A 90 7.60 -9.18 -7.05
CA ARG A 90 6.88 -10.20 -6.26
C ARG A 90 5.44 -10.37 -6.74
N ALA A 91 4.76 -9.28 -7.08
CA ALA A 91 3.41 -9.33 -7.64
C ALA A 91 3.38 -10.07 -9.00
N GLN A 92 4.35 -9.81 -9.90
CA GLN A 92 4.50 -10.57 -11.14
C GLN A 92 4.79 -12.06 -10.89
N ALA A 93 5.61 -12.38 -9.88
CA ALA A 93 5.87 -13.77 -9.50
C ALA A 93 4.60 -14.48 -9.02
N TRP A 94 3.75 -13.81 -8.25
CA TRP A 94 2.44 -14.36 -7.86
C TRP A 94 1.48 -14.50 -9.04
N SER A 95 1.48 -13.56 -9.98
CA SER A 95 0.67 -13.69 -11.20
C SER A 95 1.04 -14.96 -11.97
N ARG A 96 2.33 -15.24 -12.16
CA ARG A 96 2.78 -16.49 -12.78
C ARG A 96 2.37 -17.73 -11.98
N ARG A 97 2.54 -17.72 -10.66
CA ARG A 97 2.22 -18.86 -9.78
C ARG A 97 0.73 -19.20 -9.73
N THR A 98 -0.13 -18.20 -9.93
CA THR A 98 -1.58 -18.36 -9.92
C THR A 98 -2.15 -18.59 -11.33
N GLY A 99 -1.31 -18.66 -12.36
CA GLY A 99 -1.77 -18.75 -13.75
C GLY A 99 -2.57 -17.52 -14.20
N GLY A 100 -2.29 -16.35 -13.63
CA GLY A 100 -2.99 -15.09 -13.91
C GLY A 100 -4.29 -14.87 -13.13
N ALA A 101 -4.64 -15.74 -12.18
CA ALA A 101 -5.81 -15.52 -11.32
C ALA A 101 -5.63 -14.29 -10.40
N PHE A 102 -4.39 -13.99 -10.02
CA PHE A 102 -3.96 -12.69 -9.50
C PHE A 102 -3.13 -11.98 -10.58
N ASP A 103 -3.35 -10.69 -10.81
CA ASP A 103 -2.50 -9.91 -11.72
C ASP A 103 -2.46 -8.43 -11.29
N PRO A 104 -1.28 -7.82 -11.12
CA PRO A 104 -1.17 -6.42 -10.71
C PRO A 104 -1.50 -5.42 -11.83
N VAL A 105 -1.54 -5.83 -13.10
CA VAL A 105 -1.81 -4.95 -14.25
C VAL A 105 -3.26 -5.14 -14.71
N MET A 106 -4.20 -4.83 -13.81
CA MET A 106 -5.64 -5.03 -14.02
C MET A 106 -6.44 -3.72 -13.99
N GLY A 107 -5.75 -2.57 -13.85
CA GLY A 107 -6.41 -1.27 -13.66
C GLY A 107 -7.40 -0.91 -14.77
N ARG A 108 -7.13 -1.30 -16.03
CA ARG A 108 -8.08 -1.05 -17.13
C ARG A 108 -9.31 -1.94 -17.12
N LEU A 109 -9.18 -3.19 -16.71
CA LEU A 109 -10.34 -4.03 -16.47
C LEU A 109 -11.17 -3.46 -15.32
N MET A 110 -10.54 -3.06 -14.21
CA MET A 110 -11.24 -2.44 -13.10
C MET A 110 -11.96 -1.13 -13.47
N ALA A 111 -11.34 -0.30 -14.31
CA ALA A 111 -11.95 0.93 -14.83
C ALA A 111 -13.12 0.63 -15.78
N ALA A 112 -12.99 -0.36 -16.66
CA ALA A 112 -14.07 -0.79 -17.57
C ALA A 112 -15.31 -1.28 -16.78
N TRP A 113 -15.11 -1.97 -15.67
CA TRP A 113 -16.21 -2.37 -14.77
C TRP A 113 -16.68 -1.26 -13.84
N GLY A 114 -16.08 -0.06 -13.88
CA GLY A 114 -16.49 1.07 -13.05
C GLY A 114 -16.39 0.80 -11.55
N THR A 115 -15.43 -0.01 -11.12
CA THR A 115 -15.28 -0.45 -9.71
C THR A 115 -15.15 0.73 -8.74
N ARG A 116 -14.54 1.84 -9.19
CA ARG A 116 -14.40 3.09 -8.44
C ARG A 116 -15.61 4.02 -8.52
N SER A 117 -16.60 3.70 -9.34
CA SER A 117 -17.78 4.55 -9.63
C SER A 117 -19.11 3.81 -9.40
N GLY A 118 -19.13 2.85 -8.48
CA GLY A 118 -20.35 2.10 -8.11
C GLY A 118 -20.68 0.90 -9.01
N GLY A 119 -19.82 0.57 -9.98
CA GLY A 119 -19.95 -0.60 -10.85
C GLY A 119 -20.82 -0.37 -12.08
N ARG A 120 -20.46 -1.04 -13.18
CA ARG A 120 -21.25 -1.12 -14.42
C ARG A 120 -20.89 -2.37 -15.21
N VAL A 121 -21.71 -2.71 -16.21
CA VAL A 121 -21.37 -3.73 -17.21
C VAL A 121 -20.76 -3.04 -18.44
N PRO A 122 -19.50 -3.33 -18.82
CA PRO A 122 -18.91 -2.78 -20.04
C PRO A 122 -19.51 -3.40 -21.29
N SER A 123 -19.54 -2.64 -22.38
CA SER A 123 -19.81 -3.20 -23.71
C SER A 123 -18.71 -4.19 -24.12
N PRO A 124 -19.00 -5.13 -25.04
CA PRO A 124 -17.99 -6.08 -25.53
C PRO A 124 -16.71 -5.39 -26.03
N GLY A 125 -16.84 -4.28 -26.77
CA GLY A 125 -15.70 -3.53 -27.28
C GLY A 125 -14.88 -2.83 -26.19
N GLU A 126 -15.51 -2.32 -25.12
CA GLU A 126 -14.78 -1.79 -23.95
C GLU A 126 -14.02 -2.88 -23.22
N LEU A 127 -14.66 -4.03 -23.02
CA LEU A 127 -14.05 -5.17 -22.33
C LEU A 127 -12.86 -5.73 -23.12
N GLU A 128 -12.98 -5.86 -24.44
CA GLU A 128 -11.88 -6.30 -25.30
C GLU A 128 -10.69 -5.34 -25.29
N ARG A 129 -10.94 -4.02 -25.34
CA ARG A 129 -9.87 -3.01 -25.19
C ARG A 129 -9.17 -3.16 -23.85
N ALA A 130 -9.94 -3.23 -22.76
CA ALA A 130 -9.39 -3.39 -21.42
C ALA A 130 -8.57 -4.68 -21.26
N ARG A 131 -9.01 -5.78 -21.87
CA ARG A 131 -8.27 -7.06 -21.86
C ARG A 131 -6.91 -6.96 -22.54
N ARG A 132 -6.80 -6.23 -23.65
CA ARG A 132 -5.51 -6.05 -24.36
C ARG A 132 -4.53 -5.21 -23.54
N ALA A 133 -5.05 -4.24 -22.80
CA ALA A 133 -4.27 -3.37 -21.91
C ALA A 133 -4.15 -3.92 -20.47
N SER A 134 -4.32 -5.24 -20.27
CA SER A 134 -4.19 -5.87 -18.95
C SER A 134 -3.27 -7.08 -19.02
N GLY A 135 -2.62 -7.40 -17.90
CA GLY A 135 -1.75 -8.55 -17.75
C GLY A 135 -0.30 -8.17 -17.41
N SER A 136 0.26 -8.91 -16.46
CA SER A 136 1.57 -8.64 -15.85
C SER A 136 2.75 -8.62 -16.83
N ALA A 137 2.60 -9.25 -18.01
CA ALA A 137 3.60 -9.21 -19.08
C ALA A 137 3.77 -7.82 -19.71
N LEU A 138 2.81 -6.92 -19.52
CA LEU A 138 2.91 -5.53 -19.97
C LEU A 138 3.77 -4.67 -19.03
N LEU A 139 4.03 -5.14 -17.81
CA LEU A 139 4.89 -4.45 -16.86
C LEU A 139 6.34 -4.93 -17.02
N VAL A 140 7.22 -4.02 -17.41
CA VAL A 140 8.66 -4.25 -17.49
C VAL A 140 9.34 -3.55 -16.32
N LEU A 141 10.16 -4.30 -15.60
CA LEU A 141 10.93 -3.81 -14.46
C LEU A 141 12.42 -3.85 -14.84
N GLU A 142 13.08 -2.70 -14.70
CA GLU A 142 14.52 -2.54 -14.88
C GLU A 142 15.13 -1.99 -13.59
N PRO A 143 16.45 -2.13 -13.38
CA PRO A 143 17.09 -1.49 -12.24
C PRO A 143 16.82 0.02 -12.22
N GLY A 144 16.08 0.49 -11.22
CA GLY A 144 15.75 1.90 -11.01
C GLY A 144 14.51 2.42 -11.74
N SER A 145 13.86 1.63 -12.60
CA SER A 145 12.67 2.09 -13.32
C SER A 145 11.66 1.00 -13.65
N ALA A 146 10.41 1.39 -13.87
CA ALA A 146 9.35 0.53 -14.40
C ALA A 146 8.71 1.17 -15.63
N ARG A 147 8.18 0.33 -16.51
CA ARG A 147 7.49 0.77 -17.72
C ARG A 147 6.29 -0.14 -18.02
N LEU A 148 5.22 0.45 -18.54
CA LEU A 148 4.09 -0.26 -19.12
C LEU A 148 4.21 -0.29 -20.64
N LEU A 149 4.15 -1.47 -21.26
CA LEU A 149 4.35 -1.62 -22.71
C LEU A 149 3.16 -1.14 -23.53
N ASP A 150 1.94 -1.31 -23.02
CA ASP A 150 0.74 -0.73 -23.58
C ASP A 150 0.48 0.65 -22.93
N PRO A 151 0.32 1.75 -23.69
CA PRO A 151 0.03 3.08 -23.13
C PRO A 151 -1.25 3.16 -22.32
N GLU A 152 -2.21 2.27 -22.59
CA GLU A 152 -3.41 2.15 -21.79
C GLU A 152 -3.20 1.23 -20.59
N ALA A 153 -2.16 0.39 -20.47
CA ALA A 153 -2.03 -0.47 -19.29
C ALA A 153 -1.93 0.35 -17.99
N ALA A 154 -2.36 -0.27 -16.89
CA ALA A 154 -2.31 0.35 -15.57
C ALA A 154 -2.10 -0.72 -14.49
N VAL A 155 -1.16 -0.46 -13.58
CA VAL A 155 -1.03 -1.18 -12.32
C VAL A 155 -2.13 -0.76 -11.36
N GLU A 156 -2.57 -1.69 -10.52
CA GLU A 156 -3.49 -1.45 -9.41
C GLU A 156 -2.79 -1.83 -8.09
N GLU A 157 -3.11 -1.11 -7.02
CA GLU A 157 -2.65 -1.36 -5.64
C GLU A 157 -3.45 -2.42 -4.88
#